data_AF-A0A7J2TZE8-F1
#
_entry.id   AF-A0A7J2TZE8-F1
#
_cell.length_a   1.000
_cell.length_b   1.000
_cell.length_c   1.000
_cell.angle_alpha   90.00
_cell.angle_beta   90.00
_cell.angle_gamma   90.00
#
_symmetry.space_group_name_H-M   'P 1'
#
loop_
_entity.id
_entity.type
_entity.pdbx_description
1 polymer ?
#
loop_
_entity_poly.entity_id
_entity_poly.type
_entity_poly.pdbx_seq_one_letter_code
_entity_poly.pdbx_strand_id
1 'polypeptide(L)'
;MAGALLHDIMKVYEFKDGKPTGVLLDHSALALAELYKREFPEEVLHLVISHAATSTNPPKTLEALILHYVDTLLALVEFGLYSQMFEKEEK
;
A
#
# COMPACT_ATOMS: atom_id res chain seq x y z
N MET A 1 -2.41 -3.59 13.10
CA MET A 1 -0.93 -3.50 13.15
C MET A 1 -0.27 -4.36 12.08
N ALA A 2 -0.40 -5.71 12.08
CA ALA A 2 0.24 -6.56 11.08
C ALA A 2 -0.08 -6.17 9.62
N GLY A 3 -1.36 -5.89 9.30
CA GLY A 3 -1.74 -5.41 7.96
C GLY A 3 -1.05 -4.10 7.55
N ALA A 4 -0.84 -3.16 8.49
CA ALA A 4 -0.14 -1.91 8.20
C ALA A 4 1.34 -2.12 7.82
N LEU A 5 2.00 -3.15 8.36
CA LEU A 5 3.38 -3.49 7.98
C LEU A 5 3.45 -4.22 6.64
N LEU A 6 2.39 -4.92 6.25
CA LEU A 6 2.40 -5.86 5.11
C LEU A 6 1.70 -5.32 3.87
N HIS A 7 0.84 -4.31 3.98
CA HIS A 7 -0.04 -3.86 2.88
C HIS A 7 0.73 -3.54 1.58
N ASP A 8 1.93 -3.00 1.71
CA ASP A 8 2.79 -2.57 0.59
C ASP A 8 4.01 -3.50 0.35
N ILE A 9 4.11 -4.67 1.01
CA ILE A 9 5.33 -5.49 0.98
C ILE A 9 5.76 -5.91 -0.44
N MET A 10 4.80 -5.99 -1.37
CA MET A 10 5.05 -6.40 -2.75
C MET A 10 5.27 -5.24 -3.72
N LYS A 11 5.29 -3.97 -3.28
CA LYS A 11 5.61 -2.82 -4.15
C LYS A 11 6.98 -2.94 -4.82
N VAL A 12 7.91 -3.68 -4.21
CA VAL A 12 9.22 -4.03 -4.77
C VAL A 12 9.16 -4.81 -6.09
N TYR A 13 8.02 -5.44 -6.39
CA TYR A 13 7.78 -6.10 -7.67
C TYR A 13 7.16 -5.16 -8.70
N GLU A 14 6.48 -4.09 -8.28
CA GLU A 14 5.93 -3.06 -9.18
C GLU A 14 7.01 -2.04 -9.58
N PHE A 15 7.89 -1.69 -8.66
CA PHE A 15 8.94 -0.69 -8.86
C PHE A 15 10.32 -1.25 -8.55
N LYS A 16 11.25 -1.02 -9.47
CA LYS A 16 12.68 -1.33 -9.30
C LYS A 16 13.49 -0.10 -9.69
N ASP A 17 14.35 0.36 -8.76
CA ASP A 17 15.16 1.57 -8.93
C ASP A 17 14.33 2.80 -9.37
N GLY A 18 13.14 2.94 -8.77
CA GLY A 18 12.19 4.02 -9.07
C GLY A 18 11.44 3.89 -10.40
N LYS A 19 11.59 2.78 -11.13
CA LYS A 19 10.95 2.55 -12.44
C LYS A 19 9.93 1.42 -12.37
N PRO A 20 8.78 1.54 -13.05
CA PRO A 20 7.83 0.44 -13.18
C PRO A 20 8.48 -0.78 -13.84
N THR A 21 8.23 -1.97 -13.30
CA THR A 21 8.76 -3.24 -13.82
C THR A 21 7.92 -3.81 -14.97
N GLY A 22 6.66 -3.37 -15.09
CA GLY A 22 5.70 -3.93 -16.05
C GLY A 22 4.98 -5.19 -15.57
N VAL A 23 5.06 -5.52 -14.28
CA VAL A 23 4.23 -6.59 -13.69
C VAL A 23 2.74 -6.31 -13.91
N LEU A 24 1.97 -7.35 -14.25
CA LEU A 24 0.55 -7.21 -14.58
C LEU A 24 -0.37 -7.25 -13.35
N LEU A 25 0.08 -7.91 -12.28
CA LEU A 25 -0.64 -7.97 -11.01
C LEU A 25 -0.14 -6.86 -10.09
N ASP A 26 -1.07 -6.14 -9.48
CA ASP A 26 -0.72 -5.11 -8.50
C ASP A 26 -0.12 -5.72 -7.22
N HIS A 27 0.57 -4.88 -6.44
CA HIS A 27 1.23 -5.29 -5.20
C HIS A 27 0.24 -5.91 -4.20
N SER A 28 -1.01 -5.45 -4.15
CA SER A 28 -2.02 -6.00 -3.25
C SER A 28 -2.40 -7.43 -3.62
N ALA A 29 -2.58 -7.72 -4.91
CA ALA A 29 -2.86 -9.04 -5.43
C ALA A 29 -1.68 -10.00 -5.25
N LEU A 30 -0.46 -9.54 -5.51
CA LEU A 30 0.77 -10.32 -5.25
C LEU A 30 0.92 -10.63 -3.76
N ALA A 31 0.65 -9.66 -2.89
CA ALA A 31 0.74 -9.83 -1.44
C ALA A 31 -0.34 -10.81 -0.94
N LEU A 32 -1.58 -10.69 -1.43
CA LEU A 32 -2.64 -11.64 -1.13
C LEU A 32 -2.24 -13.06 -1.50
N ALA A 33 -1.74 -13.29 -2.72
CA ALA A 33 -1.37 -14.62 -3.19
C ALA A 33 -0.32 -15.29 -2.30
N GLU A 34 0.73 -14.55 -1.92
CA GLU A 34 1.81 -15.07 -1.07
C GLU A 34 1.38 -15.27 0.38
N LEU A 35 0.65 -14.31 0.96
CA LEU A 35 0.21 -14.39 2.36
C LEU A 35 -0.89 -15.45 2.56
N TYR A 36 -1.80 -15.59 1.58
CA TYR A 36 -2.81 -16.64 1.58
C TYR A 36 -2.17 -18.02 1.55
N LYS A 37 -1.16 -18.22 0.71
CA LYS A 37 -0.38 -19.49 0.65
C LYS A 37 0.33 -19.81 1.97
N ARG A 38 0.68 -18.79 2.76
CA ARG A 38 1.33 -18.91 4.07
C ARG A 38 0.34 -18.99 5.24
N GLU A 39 -0.94 -19.12 4.95
CA GLU A 39 -2.00 -19.29 5.96
C GLU A 39 -2.08 -18.11 6.94
N PHE A 40 -1.80 -16.90 6.46
CA PHE A 40 -2.00 -15.69 7.27
C PHE A 40 -3.49 -15.52 7.62
N PRO A 41 -3.83 -14.95 8.79
CA PRO A 41 -5.22 -14.73 9.20
C PRO A 41 -6.00 -13.90 8.18
N GLU A 42 -7.27 -14.25 7.95
CA GLU A 42 -8.13 -13.58 6.98
C GLU A 42 -8.24 -12.08 7.25
N GLU A 43 -8.24 -11.66 8.52
CA GLU A 43 -8.29 -10.25 8.90
C GLU A 43 -7.06 -9.48 8.40
N VAL A 44 -5.89 -10.13 8.37
CA VAL A 44 -4.66 -9.53 7.82
C VAL A 44 -4.74 -9.47 6.30
N LEU A 45 -5.23 -10.54 5.65
CA LEU A 45 -5.41 -10.57 4.19
C LEU A 45 -6.38 -9.48 3.74
N HIS A 46 -7.48 -9.29 4.47
CA HIS A 46 -8.45 -8.24 4.22
C HIS A 46 -7.81 -6.85 4.33
N LEU A 47 -7.01 -6.58 5.37
CA LEU A 47 -6.28 -5.31 5.47
C LEU A 47 -5.37 -5.05 4.27
N VAL A 48 -4.65 -6.07 3.80
CA VAL A 48 -3.74 -5.94 2.66
C VAL A 48 -4.48 -5.60 1.38
N ILE A 49 -5.62 -6.22 1.08
CA ILE A 49 -6.31 -6.00 -0.20
C ILE A 49 -7.28 -4.81 -0.21
N SER A 50 -7.60 -4.27 0.98
CA SER A 50 -8.60 -3.20 1.13
C SER A 50 -8.01 -1.84 1.41
N HIS A 51 -6.70 -1.72 1.64
CA HIS A 51 -6.08 -0.44 2.00
C HIS A 51 -6.19 0.63 0.90
N ALA A 52 -6.19 0.22 -0.38
CA ALA A 52 -6.26 1.14 -1.51
C ALA A 52 -7.67 1.70 -1.76
N ALA A 53 -7.75 2.94 -2.27
CA ALA A 53 -9.00 3.68 -2.47
C ALA A 53 -9.99 3.06 -3.48
N THR A 54 -9.49 2.29 -4.46
CA THR A 54 -10.29 1.67 -5.51
C THR A 54 -9.94 0.19 -5.63
N SER A 55 -10.69 -0.67 -4.95
CA SER A 55 -10.51 -2.12 -5.06
C SER A 55 -11.85 -2.85 -5.12
N THR A 56 -11.82 -4.09 -5.61
CA THR A 56 -12.96 -5.02 -5.53
C THR A 56 -13.29 -5.43 -4.09
N ASN A 57 -12.42 -5.12 -3.14
CA ASN A 57 -12.54 -5.44 -1.73
C ASN A 57 -12.34 -4.17 -0.90
N PRO A 58 -13.34 -3.26 -0.85
CA PRO A 58 -13.23 -2.03 -0.06
C PRO A 58 -13.10 -2.36 1.44
N PRO A 59 -12.63 -1.41 2.29
CA PRO A 59 -12.56 -1.61 3.73
C PRO A 59 -13.91 -2.01 4.36
N LYS A 60 -14.00 -3.21 4.94
CA LYS A 60 -15.21 -3.72 5.62
C LYS A 60 -15.13 -3.75 7.15
N THR A 61 -13.99 -3.36 7.73
CA THR A 61 -13.76 -3.33 9.17
C THR A 61 -13.23 -1.96 9.62
N LEU A 62 -13.34 -1.66 10.91
CA LEU A 62 -12.84 -0.39 11.46
C LEU A 62 -11.32 -0.28 11.28
N GLU A 63 -10.60 -1.37 11.50
CA GLU A 63 -9.14 -1.44 11.31
C GLU A 63 -8.74 -1.20 9.86
N ALA A 64 -9.51 -1.72 8.89
CA ALA A 64 -9.27 -1.50 7.47
C ALA A 64 -9.53 -0.04 7.08
N LEU A 65 -10.60 0.55 7.61
CA LEU A 65 -10.93 1.95 7.36
C LEU A 65 -9.85 2.89 7.93
N ILE A 66 -9.37 2.61 9.14
CA ILE A 66 -8.26 3.35 9.75
C ILE A 66 -7.01 3.23 8.87
N LEU A 67 -6.64 2.00 8.46
CA LEU A 67 -5.47 1.79 7.62
C LEU A 67 -5.57 2.55 6.30
N HIS A 68 -6.71 2.48 5.62
CA HIS A 68 -6.97 3.19 4.36
C HIS A 68 -6.71 4.71 4.48
N TYR A 69 -7.26 5.35 5.52
CA TYR A 69 -7.09 6.78 5.71
C TYR A 69 -5.68 7.16 6.16
N VAL A 70 -5.06 6.38 7.03
CA VAL A 70 -3.69 6.64 7.51
C VAL A 70 -2.68 6.48 6.38
N ASP A 71 -2.82 5.45 5.55
CA ASP A 71 -1.98 5.23 4.37
C ASP A 71 -2.08 6.41 3.39
N THR A 72 -3.31 6.80 3.05
CA THR A 72 -3.56 7.95 2.17
C THR A 72 -2.99 9.26 2.75
N LEU A 73 -3.21 9.50 4.05
CA LEU A 73 -2.70 10.69 4.73
C LEU A 73 -1.17 10.75 4.69
N LEU A 74 -0.50 9.63 4.99
CA LEU A 74 0.95 9.55 4.98
C LEU A 74 1.51 9.89 3.59
N ALA A 75 0.98 9.26 2.54
CA ALA A 75 1.40 9.52 1.17
C ALA A 75 1.26 11.00 0.77
N LEU A 76 0.15 11.65 1.14
CA LEU A 76 -0.09 13.07 0.85
C LEU A 76 0.86 14.00 1.63
N VAL A 77 1.12 13.71 2.90
CA VAL A 77 2.04 14.49 3.73
C VAL A 77 3.46 14.39 3.19
N GLU A 78 3.92 13.18 2.88
CA GLU A 78 5.24 12.95 2.29
C GLU A 78 5.37 13.70 0.96
N PHE A 79 4.41 13.55 0.06
CA PHE A 79 4.40 14.27 -1.22
C PHE A 79 4.50 15.79 -1.03
N GLY A 80 3.73 16.36 -0.10
CA GLY A 80 3.79 17.79 0.22
C GLY A 80 5.16 18.24 0.75
N LEU A 81 5.75 17.47 1.67
CA LEU A 81 7.06 17.77 2.24
C LEU A 81 8.17 17.68 1.17
N TYR A 82 8.18 16.63 0.36
CA TYR A 82 9.14 16.49 -0.74
C TYR A 82 9.02 17.61 -1.76
N SER A 83 7.79 17.98 -2.15
CA SER A 83 7.56 19.07 -3.11
C SER A 83 8.15 20.40 -2.62
N GLN A 84 7.98 20.72 -1.32
CA GLN A 84 8.56 21.93 -0.72
C GLN A 84 10.10 21.90 -0.64
N MET A 85 10.71 20.72 -0.53
CA MET A 85 12.17 20.59 -0.53
C MET A 85 12.74 20.87 -1.93
N PHE A 86 12.13 20.32 -2.98
CA PHE A 86 12.56 20.58 -4.37
C PHE A 86 12.44 22.06 -4.74
N GLU A 87 11.36 22.75 -4.33
CA GLU A 87 11.21 24.20 -4.55
C GLU A 87 12.29 25.05 -3.87
N LYS A 88 12.89 24.56 -2.76
CA LYS A 88 13.98 25.24 -2.06
C LYS A 88 15.35 24.99 -2.69
N GLU A 89 15.56 23.84 -3.32
CA GLU A 89 16.83 23.52 -3.99
C GLU A 89 16.98 24.20 -5.35
N GLU A 90 15.86 24.53 -6.02
CA GLU A 90 15.86 25.26 -7.30
C GLU A 90 16.01 26.79 -7.16
N LYS A 91 16.01 27.33 -5.93
CA LYS A 91 16.19 28.77 -5.64
C LYS A 91 17.57 29.10 -5.08
#